data_AF-A0A7K7PUF9-F1
#
_entry.id   AF-A0A7K7PUF9-F1
#
_cell.length_a   1.000
_cell.length_b   1.000
_cell.length_c   1.000
_cell.angle_alpha   90.00
_cell.angle_beta   90.00
_cell.angle_gamma   90.00
#
_symmetry.space_group_name_H-M   'P 1'
#
loop_
_entity.id
_entity.type
_entity.pdbx_description
1 polymer ?
#
loop_
_entity_poly.entity_id
_entity_poly.type
_entity_poly.pdbx_seq_one_letter_code
_entity_poly.pdbx_strand_id
1 'polypeptide(L)' 'LSPVSMSLQQNTLISCRGSTNAYGWYQQKVPGTGPVTVIYSNTNRPSGIPSRFSGSTSGTTATLTISGVQAEDEAVYFC' A
#
# COMPACT_ATOMS: atom_id res chain seq x y z
N LEU A 1 -6.09 7.63 -12.49
CA LEU A 1 -5.12 7.48 -11.39
C LEU A 1 -4.30 8.77 -11.37
N SER A 2 -4.36 9.54 -10.28
CA SER A 2 -3.54 10.74 -10.13
C SER A 2 -2.25 10.36 -9.41
N PRO A 3 -1.06 10.71 -9.93
CA PRO A 3 0.19 10.41 -9.24
C PRO A 3 0.27 11.19 -7.93
N VAL A 4 0.81 10.54 -6.89
CA VAL A 4 1.11 11.16 -5.60
C VAL A 4 2.62 11.23 -5.44
N SER A 5 3.16 12.42 -5.23
CA SER A 5 4.59 12.63 -4.95
C SER A 5 4.84 12.58 -3.45
N MET A 6 5.86 11.83 -3.04
CA MET A 6 6.24 11.61 -1.63
C MET A 6 7.69 12.05 -1.42
N SER A 7 8.00 12.57 -0.22
CA SER A 7 9.40 12.82 0.15
C SER A 7 9.97 11.67 0.97
N LEU A 8 11.25 11.37 0.76
CA LEU A 8 11.94 10.29 1.45
C LEU A 8 11.92 10.50 2.96
N GLN A 9 11.92 9.39 3.71
CA GLN A 9 11.94 9.35 5.18
C GLN A 9 10.68 9.91 5.88
N GLN A 10 9.66 10.33 5.11
CA GLN A 10 8.35 10.68 5.66
C GLN A 10 7.42 9.47 5.69
N ASN A 11 6.38 9.57 6.52
CA ASN A 11 5.29 8.61 6.52
C ASN A 11 4.29 9.01 5.44
N THR A 12 3.90 8.06 4.60
CA THR A 12 2.85 8.27 3.59
C THR A 12 1.64 7.42 3.91
N LEU A 13 0.47 8.02 3.72
CA LEU A 13 -0.82 7.35 3.77
C LEU A 13 -1.40 7.30 2.35
N ILE A 14 -1.70 6.10 1.87
CA ILE A 14 -2.41 5.88 0.61
C ILE A 14 -3.81 5.40 0.98
N SER A 15 -4.83 6.14 0.54
CA SER A 15 -6.22 5.84 0.86
C SER A 15 -6.95 5.24 -0.33
N CYS A 16 -7.76 4.24 -0.05
CA CYS A 16 -8.62 3.56 -0.98
C CYS A 16 -10.06 3.57 -0.46
N ARG A 17 -11.04 3.79 -1.34
CA ARG A 17 -12.44 3.72 -0.96
C ARG A 17 -13.21 2.89 -1.96
N GLY A 18 -13.97 1.93 -1.45
CA GLY A 18 -14.81 1.03 -2.23
C GLY A 18 -16.18 0.83 -1.61
N SER A 19 -16.85 -0.25 -2.03
CA SER A 19 -18.18 -0.65 -1.56
C SER A 19 -18.14 -1.71 -0.47
N THR A 20 -16.99 -2.37 -0.25
CA THR A 20 -16.82 -3.42 0.75
C THR A 20 -15.84 -2.98 1.84
N ASN A 21 -15.65 -3.81 2.86
CA ASN A 21 -14.69 -3.65 3.96
C ASN A 21 -13.57 -4.70 3.91
N ALA A 22 -13.38 -5.34 2.76
CA ALA A 22 -12.37 -6.37 2.54
C ALA A 22 -11.39 -5.88 1.47
N TYR A 23 -10.17 -5.52 1.91
CA TYR A 23 -9.13 -4.94 1.09
C TYR A 23 -7.83 -5.74 1.20
N GLY A 24 -7.13 -5.79 0.06
CA GLY A 24 -5.72 -6.10 -0.03
C GLY A 24 -4.97 -4.91 -0.62
N TRP A 25 -3.67 -4.83 -0.36
CA TRP A 25 -2.78 -3.85 -0.96
C TRP A 25 -1.72 -4.56 -1.79
N TYR A 26 -1.51 -4.05 -3.00
CA TYR A 26 -0.63 -4.64 -3.98
C TYR A 26 0.34 -3.60 -4.54
N GLN A 27 1.60 -3.99 -4.73
CA GLN A 27 2.66 -3.15 -5.28
C GLN A 27 3.10 -3.68 -6.64
N GLN A 28 3.12 -2.83 -7.66
CA GLN A 28 3.69 -3.12 -8.97
C GLN A 28 4.80 -2.11 -9.28
N LYS A 29 6.05 -2.58 -9.24
CA LYS A 29 7.23 -1.74 -9.52
C LYS A 29 7.48 -1.53 -11.01
N VAL A 30 7.25 -2.58 -11.81
CA VAL A 30 7.52 -2.56 -13.25
C VAL A 30 6.20 -2.77 -13.99
N PRO A 31 5.80 -1.85 -14.89
CA PRO A 31 4.64 -2.05 -15.74
C PRO A 31 4.73 -3.37 -16.51
N GLY A 32 3.67 -4.17 -16.46
CA GLY A 32 3.61 -5.48 -17.12
C GLY A 32 4.12 -6.66 -16.28
N THR A 33 4.70 -6.44 -15.09
CA THR A 33 4.99 -7.54 -14.15
C THR A 33 3.80 -7.81 -13.23
N GLY A 34 3.73 -9.04 -12.70
CA GLY A 34 2.74 -9.37 -11.67
C GLY A 34 2.90 -8.50 -10.42
N PRO A 35 1.79 -8.07 -9.80
CA PRO A 35 1.85 -7.32 -8.55
C PRO A 35 2.26 -8.21 -7.37
N VAL A 36 2.93 -7.62 -6.39
CA VAL A 36 3.29 -8.26 -5.12
C VAL A 36 2.28 -7.84 -4.06
N THR A 37 1.80 -8.80 -3.26
CA THR A 37 0.90 -8.51 -2.13
C THR A 37 1.70 -7.90 -0.98
N VAL A 38 1.28 -6.72 -0.52
CA VAL A 38 1.90 -5.97 0.58
C VAL A 38 1.10 -6.14 1.87
N ILE A 39 -0.23 -6.08 1.79
CA ILE A 39 -1.16 -6.33 2.89
C ILE A 39 -2.32 -7.18 2.38
N TYR A 40 -2.77 -8.15 3.16
CA TYR A 40 -3.96 -8.96 2.91
C TYR A 40 -4.86 -8.96 4.13
N SER A 41 -6.12 -9.37 3.96
CA SER A 41 -7.11 -9.41 5.05
C SER A 41 -7.11 -8.12 5.89
N ASN A 42 -7.09 -6.96 5.21
CA ASN A 42 -7.10 -5.60 5.75
C ASN A 42 -5.82 -5.15 6.50
N THR A 43 -5.19 -6.01 7.30
CA THR A 43 -4.10 -5.63 8.22
C THR A 43 -2.91 -6.57 8.19
N ASN A 44 -3.06 -7.78 7.63
CA ASN A 44 -2.03 -8.81 7.69
C ASN A 44 -0.95 -8.55 6.64
N ARG A 45 0.30 -8.52 7.07
CA ARG A 45 1.46 -8.35 6.19
C ARG A 45 2.11 -9.71 5.91
N PRO A 46 2.34 -10.12 4.65
CA PRO A 46 3.07 -11.34 4.33
C PRO A 46 4.50 -11.34 4.88
N SER A 47 5.07 -12.52 5.09
CA SER A 47 6.49 -12.66 5.41
C SER A 47 7.37 -12.11 4.28
N GLY A 48 8.45 -11.41 4.62
CA GLY A 48 9.37 -10.80 3.65
C GLY A 48 8.99 -9.39 3.20
N ILE A 49 7.79 -8.91 3.53
CA ILE A 49 7.42 -7.51 3.35
C ILE A 49 7.95 -6.69 4.54
N PRO A 50 8.65 -5.56 4.30
CA PRO A 50 9.24 -4.75 5.37
C PRO A 50 8.22 -4.28 6.42
N SER A 51 8.67 -4.20 7.68
CA SER A 51 7.81 -3.80 8.81
C SER A 51 7.25 -2.38 8.71
N ARG A 52 7.85 -1.52 7.87
CA ARG A 52 7.38 -0.16 7.58
C ARG A 52 6.01 -0.10 6.89
N PHE A 53 5.55 -1.19 6.27
CA PHE A 53 4.22 -1.25 5.64
C PHE A 53 3.16 -1.70 6.65
N SER A 54 2.05 -1.00 6.75
CA SER A 54 0.90 -1.44 7.54
C SER A 54 -0.42 -1.04 6.88
N GLY A 55 -1.44 -1.88 7.04
CA GLY A 55 -2.79 -1.61 6.55
C GLY A 55 -3.76 -1.32 7.69
N SER A 56 -4.76 -0.49 7.41
CA SER A 56 -5.91 -0.28 8.28
C SER A 56 -7.19 -0.09 7.45
N THR A 57 -8.34 -0.23 8.08
CA THR A 57 -9.64 -0.05 7.42
C THR A 57 -10.63 0.58 8.39
N SER A 58 -11.36 1.58 7.93
CA SER A 58 -12.45 2.25 8.65
C SER A 58 -13.67 2.35 7.72
N GLY A 59 -14.73 1.61 8.06
CA GLY A 59 -15.89 1.46 7.18
C GLY A 59 -15.49 0.84 5.84
N THR A 60 -15.70 1.60 4.74
CA THR A 60 -15.30 1.20 3.38
C THR A 60 -14.07 1.94 2.87
N THR A 61 -13.30 2.56 3.79
CA THR A 61 -12.03 3.22 3.45
C THR A 61 -10.87 2.40 4.01
N ALA A 62 -9.97 1.94 3.14
CA ALA A 62 -8.72 1.32 3.54
C ALA A 62 -7.57 2.31 3.42
N THR A 63 -6.57 2.17 4.30
CA THR A 63 -5.37 3.00 4.29
C THR A 63 -4.13 2.11 4.35
N LEU A 64 -3.21 2.29 3.42
CA LEU A 64 -1.84 1.77 3.49
C LEU A 64 -0.95 2.85 4.07
N THR A 65 -0.22 2.52 5.13
CA THR A 65 0.82 3.36 5.70
C THR A 65 2.18 2.81 5.33
N ILE A 66 3.05 3.68 4.81
CA ILE A 66 4.47 3.39 4.59
C ILE A 66 5.26 4.33 5.47
N SER A 67 5.84 3.81 6.56
CA SER A 67 6.61 4.61 7.51
C SER A 67 8.06 4.75 7.07
N GLY A 68 8.54 5.99 6.89
CA GLY A 68 9.89 6.23 6.39
C GLY A 68 10.09 5.72 4.97
N VAL A 69 9.35 6.30 4.01
CA VAL A 69 9.42 5.94 2.58
C VAL A 69 10.86 5.94 2.07
N GLN A 70 11.22 4.89 1.34
CA GLN A 70 12.53 4.68 0.73
C GLN A 70 12.44 4.70 -0.79
N ALA A 71 13.58 4.82 -1.48
CA ALA A 71 13.59 4.90 -2.94
C ALA A 71 13.02 3.63 -3.59
N GLU A 72 13.24 2.46 -2.98
CA GLU A 72 12.70 1.19 -3.46
C GLU A 72 11.17 1.07 -3.31
N ASP A 73 10.50 2.00 -2.63
CA ASP A 73 9.05 2.03 -2.46
C ASP A 73 8.35 2.74 -3.62
N GLU A 74 9.10 3.30 -4.58
CA GLU A 74 8.55 3.86 -5.82
C GLU A 74 7.89 2.75 -6.65
N ALA A 75 6.57 2.83 -6.78
CA ALA A 75 5.74 1.84 -7.44
C ALA A 75 4.32 2.38 -7.69
N VAL A 76 3.54 1.63 -8.47
CA VAL A 76 2.09 1.77 -8.47
C VAL A 76 1.49 0.88 -7.39
N TYR A 77 0.61 1.45 -6.56
CA TYR A 77 -0.08 0.74 -5.50
C TYR A 77 -1.56 0.58 -5.86
N PHE A 78 -2.09 -0.62 -5.60
CA PHE A 78 -3.48 -0.97 -5.85
C PHE A 78 -4.15 -1.51 -4.59
N CYS A 79 -5.46 -1.26 -4.56
CA CYS A 79 -6.50 -1.81 -3.72
C CYS A 79 -7.72 -2.04 -4.65
#